data_AF-A0A1V4HAF0-F1
#
_entry.id   AF-A0A1V4HAF0-F1
#
_cell.length_a   1.000
_cell.length_b   1.000
_cell.length_c   1.000
_cell.angle_alpha   90.00
_cell.angle_beta   90.00
_cell.angle_gamma   90.00
#
_symmetry.space_group_name_H-M   'P 1'
#
loop_
_entity.id
_entity.type
_entity.pdbx_description
1 polymer ?
#
loop_
_entity_poly.entity_id
_entity_poly.type
_entity_poly.pdbx_seq_one_letter_code
_entity_poly.pdbx_strand_id
1 'polypeptide(L)' 'MSEFVTEHKTIFSLSTLLNIEPNMLLRLCRYIESRGYFFHKSEEGSLQFTDRDIAVILAHY' A
#
# COMPACT_ATOMS: atom_id res chain seq x y z
N MET A 1 11.65 -19.59 16.02
CA MET A 1 11.92 -18.21 15.55
C MET A 1 10.87 -17.93 14.50
N SER A 2 9.80 -17.22 14.86
CA SER A 2 8.77 -16.86 13.90
C SER A 2 9.29 -15.71 13.06
N GLU A 3 9.85 -16.04 11.90
CA GLU A 3 10.11 -15.05 10.85
C GLU A 3 8.76 -14.43 10.50
N PHE A 4 8.52 -13.21 11.00
CA PHE A 4 7.48 -12.34 10.47
C PHE A 4 7.91 -11.98 9.05
N VAL A 5 7.62 -12.88 8.11
CA VAL A 5 7.60 -12.57 6.68
C VAL A 5 6.47 -11.57 6.55
N THR A 6 6.81 -10.29 6.67
CA THR A 6 5.87 -9.22 6.42
C THR A 6 5.66 -9.26 4.92
N GLU A 7 4.63 -9.96 4.47
CA GLU A 7 4.30 -10.06 3.05
C GLU A 7 3.96 -8.67 2.53
N HIS A 8 4.96 -8.00 1.97
CA HIS A 8 4.80 -6.75 1.27
C HIS A 8 3.91 -6.97 0.05
N LYS A 9 2.72 -6.36 0.06
CA LYS A 9 1.78 -6.44 -1.07
C LYS A 9 2.14 -5.35 -2.09
N THR A 10 2.05 -5.67 -3.38
CA THR A 10 2.24 -4.67 -4.44
C THR A 10 0.95 -3.92 -4.68
N ILE A 11 1.01 -2.82 -5.43
CA ILE A 11 -0.20 -2.08 -5.85
C ILE A 11 -1.17 -2.98 -6.62
N PHE A 12 -0.68 -3.92 -7.42
CA PHE A 12 -1.50 -4.85 -8.20
C PHE A 12 -2.17 -5.91 -7.33
N SER A 13 -1.44 -6.50 -6.38
CA SER A 13 -2.04 -7.50 -5.49
C SER A 13 -3.04 -6.86 -4.53
N LEU A 14 -2.74 -5.66 -4.01
CA LEU A 14 -3.65 -4.94 -3.12
C LEU A 14 -4.90 -4.43 -3.84
N SER A 15 -4.76 -3.88 -5.05
CA SER A 15 -5.91 -3.44 -5.87
C SER A 15 -6.87 -4.59 -6.19
N THR A 16 -6.34 -5.77 -6.51
CA THR A 16 -7.16 -6.98 -6.72
C THR A 16 -7.91 -7.37 -5.44
N LEU A 17 -7.23 -7.37 -4.29
CA LEU A 17 -7.81 -7.76 -3.01
C LEU A 17 -8.90 -6.79 -2.54
N LEU A 18 -8.70 -5.50 -2.75
CA LEU A 18 -9.68 -4.46 -2.41
C LEU A 18 -10.74 -4.26 -3.48
N ASN A 19 -10.62 -4.95 -4.63
CA ASN A 19 -11.47 -4.76 -5.80
C ASN A 19 -11.54 -3.28 -6.24
N ILE A 20 -10.38 -2.61 -6.29
CA ILE A 20 -10.20 -1.22 -6.70
C ILE A 20 -9.31 -1.19 -7.94
N GLU A 21 -9.51 -0.26 -8.87
CA GLU A 21 -8.57 -0.10 -9.99
C GLU A 21 -7.17 0.33 -9.49
N PRO A 22 -6.07 -0.25 -10.00
CA PRO A 22 -4.72 0.09 -9.56
C PRO A 22 -4.39 1.60 -9.64
N ASN A 23 -4.90 2.28 -10.67
CA ASN A 23 -4.72 3.73 -10.85
C ASN A 23 -5.45 4.54 -9.78
N MET A 24 -6.63 4.07 -9.34
CA MET A 24 -7.40 4.72 -8.29
C MET A 24 -6.72 4.51 -6.93
N LEU A 25 -6.20 3.30 -6.68
CA LEU A 25 -5.38 3.02 -5.50
C LEU A 25 -4.10 3.88 -5.46
N LEU A 26 -3.42 4.06 -6.60
CA LEU A 26 -2.26 4.97 -6.70
C LEU A 26 -2.62 6.41 -6.37
N ARG A 27 -3.78 6.90 -6.83
CA ARG A 27 -4.26 8.25 -6.50
C ARG A 27 -4.54 8.38 -5.00
N LEU A 28 -5.15 7.36 -4.39
CA LEU A 28 -5.39 7.32 -2.96
C LEU A 28 -4.07 7.34 -2.16
N CYS A 29 -3.08 6.55 -2.58
CA CYS A 29 -1.75 6.56 -1.97
C CYS A 29 -1.11 7.95 -2.05
N ARG A 30 -1.13 8.61 -3.22
CA ARG A 30 -0.59 9.98 -3.38
C ARG A 30 -1.32 11.01 -2.52
N TYR A 31 -2.63 10.85 -2.34
CA TYR A 31 -3.43 11.70 -1.48
C TYR A 31 -3.09 11.50 0.01
N ILE A 32 -2.83 10.27 0.43
CA ILE A 32 -2.37 9.96 1.78
C ILE A 32 -0.94 10.48 1.99
N GLU A 33 -0.06 10.38 0.98
CA GLU A 33 1.29 10.98 1.01
C GLU A 33 1.26 12.50 1.16
N SER A 34 0.33 13.19 0.48
CA SER A 34 0.20 14.65 0.61
C SER A 34 -0.27 15.10 2.00
N ARG A 35 -0.80 14.17 2.81
CA ARG A 35 -1.18 14.39 4.21
C ARG A 35 -0.09 14.01 5.21
N GLY A 36 1.10 13.64 4.73
CA GLY A 36 2.29 13.39 5.55
C GLY A 36 2.53 11.93 5.92
N TYR A 37 1.84 10.97 5.29
CA TYR A 37 2.09 9.54 5.49
C TYR A 37 2.97 8.98 4.36
N PHE A 38 4.10 8.35 4.69
CA PHE A 38 5.04 7.84 3.70
C PHE A 38 4.93 6.32 3.57
N PHE A 39 4.51 5.85 2.40
CA PHE A 39 4.50 4.42 2.08
C PHE A 39 5.90 3.90 1.82
N HIS A 40 6.13 2.63 2.16
CA HIS A 40 7.37 1.95 1.83
C HIS A 40 7.47 1.72 0.31
N LYS A 41 8.67 1.89 -0.23
CA LYS A 41 9.01 1.68 -1.64
C LYS A 41 10.20 0.73 -1.71
N SER A 42 10.16 -0.22 -2.63
CA SER A 42 11.31 -1.08 -2.93
C SER A 42 12.48 -0.26 -3.50
N GLU A 43 13.66 -0.88 -3.59
CA GLU A 43 14.83 -0.26 -4.25
C GLU A 43 14.55 0.15 -5.71
N GLU A 44 13.62 -0.54 -6.36
CA GLU A 44 13.15 -0.27 -7.73
C GLU A 44 12.09 0.85 -7.79
N GLY A 45 11.72 1.44 -6.65
CA GLY A 45 10.73 2.51 -6.54
C GLY A 45 9.27 2.04 -6.54
N SER A 46 9.02 0.74 -6.48
CA SER A 46 7.66 0.18 -6.45
C SER A 46 7.06 0.25 -5.04
N LEU A 47 5.78 0.65 -4.92
CA LEU A 47 5.08 0.67 -3.63
C LEU A 47 4.93 -0.74 -3.06
N GLN A 48 5.31 -0.89 -1.80
CA GLN A 48 5.22 -2.12 -1.02
C GLN A 48 4.41 -1.85 0.24
N PHE A 49 3.25 -2.50 0.35
CA PHE A 49 2.29 -2.28 1.43
C PHE A 49 2.47 -3.31 2.53
N THR A 50 2.71 -2.82 3.74
CA THR A 50 2.60 -3.57 4.99
C THR A 50 1.15 -3.60 5.47
N ASP A 51 0.84 -4.43 6.47
CA ASP A 51 -0.50 -4.47 7.07
C ASP A 51 -0.92 -3.10 7.66
N ARG A 52 0.06 -2.32 8.14
CA ARG A 52 -0.18 -0.95 8.60
C ARG A 52 -0.58 -0.02 7.46
N ASP A 53 0.08 -0.11 6.31
CA ASP A 53 -0.27 0.68 5.14
C ASP A 53 -1.68 0.36 4.64
N ILE A 54 -2.06 -0.91 4.68
CA ILE A 54 -3.41 -1.36 4.32
C ILE A 54 -4.43 -0.78 5.28
N ALA A 55 -4.18 -0.79 6.60
CA ALA A 55 -5.07 -0.17 7.57
C ALA A 55 -5.25 1.34 7.34
N VAL A 56 -4.18 2.04 6.97
CA VAL A 56 -4.23 3.48 6.64
C VAL A 56 -5.03 3.73 5.36
N ILE A 57 -4.84 2.90 4.33
CA ILE A 57 -5.60 2.96 3.08
C ILE A 57 -7.09 2.74 3.36
N LEU A 58 -7.44 1.71 4.14
CA LEU A 58 -8.81 1.39 4.51
C LEU A 58 -9.48 2.48 5.37
N ALA A 59 -8.72 3.24 6.14
CA ALA A 59 -9.26 4.37 6.91
C ALA A 59 -9.58 5.61 6.05
N HIS A 60 -9.08 5.67 4.81
CA HIS A 60 -9.24 6.78 3.88
C HIS A 60 -10.03 6.42 2.62
N TYR A 61 -10.44 5.14 2.49
CA TYR A 61 -11.30 4.63 1.43
C TYR A 61 -12.77 4.81 1.80
#